data_AF-A0A7S0SE97-F1
#
_entry.id   AF-A0A7S0SE97-F1
#
_cell.length_a   1.000
_cell.length_b   1.000
_cell.length_c   1.000
_cell.angle_alpha   90.00
_cell.angle_beta   90.00
_cell.angle_gamma   90.00
#
_symmetry.space_group_name_H-M   'P 1'
#
loop_
_entity.id
_entity.type
_entity.pdbx_description
1 polymer ?
#
loop_
_entity_poly.entity_id
_entity_poly.type
_entity_poly.pdbx_seq_one_letter_code
_entity_poly.pdbx_strand_id
1 'polypeptide(L)'
;GRGGGRGGGGGEFSPVKRKPRQFSPKQLEAIQVLQTVADAAIIPTCTLGRGKANIFLDGNPIVYSGAIETTSMSPATGDPVIVVDHVGAVVAWGVYNSDSMYKVRVLQMAWEVDVVQAPNGKKGVFCDVAAVVSSRIAAAAALRVDLGIASGGTDVYRLVNSEGDRLSGVCVDVYGGESSGGPKVAVASVSAAWADFHRDDIVKALGEHAGVDAVVWRGGGKK
;
A
#
# COMPACT_ATOMS: atom_id res chain seq x y z
N GLY A 1 6.19 -36.71 -39.88
CA GLY A 1 6.76 -35.38 -39.61
C GLY A 1 5.95 -34.32 -40.32
N ARG A 2 5.43 -33.34 -39.57
CA ARG A 2 4.93 -32.03 -40.02
C ARG A 2 4.60 -31.22 -38.77
N GLY A 3 5.44 -30.25 -38.44
CA GLY A 3 5.20 -29.26 -37.39
C GLY A 3 5.65 -27.91 -37.90
N GLY A 4 4.72 -27.14 -38.46
CA GLY A 4 4.96 -25.78 -38.95
C GLY A 4 5.00 -24.81 -37.76
N GLY A 5 6.15 -24.16 -37.57
CA GLY A 5 6.29 -23.05 -36.64
C GLY A 5 5.58 -21.80 -37.16
N ARG A 6 4.66 -21.25 -36.36
CA ARG A 6 4.16 -19.88 -36.54
C ARG A 6 5.13 -18.93 -35.83
N GLY A 7 5.96 -18.24 -36.61
CA GLY A 7 6.67 -17.05 -36.15
C GLY A 7 5.67 -15.92 -35.94
N GLY A 8 5.43 -15.55 -34.68
CA GLY A 8 4.73 -14.33 -34.32
C GLY A 8 5.76 -13.20 -34.19
N GLY A 9 5.58 -12.13 -34.98
CA GLY A 9 6.44 -10.95 -34.97
C GLY A 9 6.47 -10.30 -33.60
N GLY A 10 7.65 -10.30 -32.98
CA GLY A 10 7.94 -9.47 -31.82
C GLY A 10 8.07 -8.03 -32.30
N GLY A 11 7.12 -7.17 -31.94
CA GLY A 11 7.32 -5.73 -32.04
C GLY A 11 8.57 -5.35 -31.24
N GLU A 12 9.45 -4.56 -31.84
CA GLU A 12 10.64 -3.99 -31.18
C GLU A 12 10.21 -3.05 -30.05
N PHE A 13 9.92 -3.60 -28.87
CA PHE A 13 9.93 -2.82 -27.66
C PHE A 13 11.38 -2.61 -27.26
N SER A 14 11.90 -1.40 -27.51
CA SER A 14 13.17 -0.99 -26.95
C SER A 14 13.03 -0.97 -25.42
N PRO A 15 13.80 -1.78 -24.66
CA PRO A 15 13.72 -1.78 -23.22
C PRO A 15 14.16 -0.40 -22.71
N VAL A 16 13.26 0.32 -22.05
CA VAL A 16 13.58 1.58 -21.38
C VAL A 16 14.58 1.24 -20.27
N LYS A 17 15.85 1.64 -20.45
CA LYS A 17 16.88 1.50 -19.41
C LYS A 17 16.46 2.33 -18.20
N ARG A 18 16.13 1.66 -17.10
CA ARG A 18 15.72 2.29 -15.84
C ARG A 18 16.87 3.13 -15.31
N LYS A 19 16.63 4.43 -15.08
CA LYS A 19 17.57 5.26 -14.31
C LYS A 19 17.42 4.90 -12.82
N PRO A 20 18.53 4.80 -12.06
CA PRO A 20 18.45 4.67 -10.61
C PRO A 20 17.64 5.81 -10.01
N ARG A 21 16.78 5.49 -9.02
CA ARG A 21 16.00 6.51 -8.30
C ARG A 21 16.96 7.43 -7.55
N GLN A 22 16.77 8.73 -7.69
CA GLN A 22 17.46 9.73 -6.88
C GLN A 22 16.56 10.13 -5.71
N PHE A 23 17.11 10.05 -4.50
CA PHE A 23 16.39 10.40 -3.27
C PHE A 23 16.72 11.83 -2.85
N SER A 24 15.72 12.58 -2.42
CA SER A 24 15.93 13.88 -1.79
C SER A 24 16.60 13.72 -0.41
N PRO A 25 17.18 14.78 0.17
CA PRO A 25 17.75 14.73 1.52
C PRO A 25 16.76 14.22 2.58
N LYS A 26 15.48 14.62 2.50
CA LYS A 26 14.42 14.14 3.40
C LYS A 26 14.18 12.63 3.23
N GLN A 27 14.21 12.14 2.00
CA GLN A 27 14.01 10.71 1.71
C GLN A 27 15.19 9.86 2.18
N LEU A 28 16.42 10.36 2.03
CA LEU A 28 17.61 9.71 2.57
C LEU A 28 17.57 9.63 4.09
N GLU A 29 17.12 10.69 4.76
CA GLU A 29 16.90 10.68 6.20
C GLU A 29 15.84 9.65 6.62
N ALA A 30 14.71 9.60 5.93
CA ALA A 30 13.66 8.61 6.19
C ALA A 30 14.17 7.16 6.09
N ILE A 31 14.93 6.85 5.03
CA ILE A 31 15.58 5.55 4.85
C ILE A 31 16.53 5.24 6.01
N GLN A 32 17.38 6.19 6.39
CA GLN A 32 18.37 6.00 7.46
C GLN A 32 17.72 5.77 8.83
N VAL A 33 16.65 6.51 9.13
CA VAL A 33 15.95 6.35 10.42
C VAL A 33 15.19 5.03 10.44
N LEU A 34 14.55 4.61 9.34
CA LEU A 34 13.91 3.29 9.26
C LEU A 34 14.93 2.15 9.38
N GLN A 35 16.11 2.27 8.76
CA GLN A 35 17.20 1.31 8.92
C GLN A 35 17.60 1.18 10.39
N THR A 36 17.74 2.30 11.11
CA THR A 36 18.06 2.28 12.54
C THR A 36 17.01 1.54 13.37
N VAL A 37 15.73 1.66 13.00
CA VAL A 37 14.64 0.92 13.65
C VAL A 37 14.70 -0.58 13.32
N ALA A 38 15.02 -0.94 12.08
CA ALA A 38 15.21 -2.34 11.68
C ALA A 38 16.40 -2.98 12.42
N ASP A 39 17.53 -2.28 12.49
CA ASP A 39 18.76 -2.75 13.14
C ASP A 39 18.61 -2.93 14.66
N ALA A 40 17.71 -2.16 15.28
CA ALA A 40 17.38 -2.33 16.70
C ALA A 40 16.66 -3.65 17.00
N ALA A 41 16.18 -4.37 15.97
CA ALA A 41 15.54 -5.69 16.08
C ALA A 41 14.37 -5.75 17.07
N ILE A 42 13.63 -4.64 17.21
CA ILE A 42 12.43 -4.53 18.06
C ILE A 42 11.13 -4.69 17.26
N ILE A 43 11.19 -4.57 15.93
CA ILE A 43 10.08 -4.82 15.01
C ILE A 43 10.46 -6.04 14.15
N PRO A 44 9.53 -6.99 13.90
CA PRO A 44 9.81 -8.13 13.04
C PRO A 44 10.18 -7.69 11.62
N THR A 45 11.05 -8.47 10.99
CA THR A 45 11.56 -8.25 9.65
C THR A 45 11.21 -9.39 8.72
N CYS A 46 10.88 -9.06 7.47
CA CYS A 46 10.78 -10.01 6.36
C CYS A 46 11.93 -9.75 5.39
N THR A 47 12.89 -10.68 5.34
CA THR A 47 14.06 -10.60 4.48
C THR A 47 13.74 -11.16 3.11
N LEU A 48 13.95 -10.37 2.06
CA LEU A 48 13.74 -10.79 0.69
C LEU A 48 14.91 -11.63 0.17
N GLY A 49 14.61 -12.64 -0.64
CA GLY A 49 15.64 -13.43 -1.32
C GLY A 49 16.50 -12.59 -2.27
N ARG A 50 17.73 -13.05 -2.51
CA ARG A 50 18.68 -12.36 -3.40
C ARG A 50 18.06 -12.00 -4.76
N GLY A 51 18.17 -10.74 -5.16
CA GLY A 51 17.66 -10.21 -6.43
C GLY A 51 16.15 -9.94 -6.47
N LYS A 52 15.38 -10.27 -5.43
CA LYS A 52 13.92 -10.04 -5.38
C LYS A 52 13.54 -8.61 -5.00
N ALA A 53 14.42 -7.87 -4.33
CA ALA A 53 14.16 -6.48 -3.90
C ALA A 53 13.76 -5.56 -5.06
N ASN A 54 14.35 -5.76 -6.24
CA ASN A 54 14.08 -4.95 -7.44
C ASN A 54 12.60 -4.97 -7.88
N ILE A 55 11.83 -5.99 -7.49
CA ILE A 55 10.39 -6.09 -7.79
C ILE A 55 9.60 -5.00 -7.04
N PHE A 56 10.08 -4.62 -5.85
CA PHE A 56 9.36 -3.76 -4.91
C PHE A 56 9.83 -2.30 -4.96
N LEU A 57 11.04 -2.03 -5.49
CA LEU A 57 11.60 -0.67 -5.57
C LEU A 57 10.78 0.29 -6.47
N ASP A 58 9.93 -0.25 -7.35
CA ASP A 58 8.99 0.55 -8.15
C ASP A 58 7.64 0.77 -7.44
N GLY A 59 7.49 0.30 -6.20
CA GLY A 59 6.28 0.48 -5.39
C GLY A 59 5.24 -0.62 -5.54
N ASN A 60 5.63 -1.84 -5.95
CA ASN A 60 4.73 -3.00 -5.85
C ASN A 60 4.36 -3.22 -4.37
N PRO A 61 3.08 -3.06 -3.98
CA PRO A 61 2.72 -3.04 -2.58
C PRO A 61 2.56 -4.44 -1.97
N ILE A 62 2.81 -5.52 -2.72
CA ILE A 62 2.50 -6.89 -2.29
C ILE A 62 3.76 -7.76 -2.28
N VAL A 63 4.26 -8.10 -1.09
CA VAL A 63 5.31 -9.10 -0.92
C VAL A 63 4.67 -10.47 -0.79
N TYR A 64 4.91 -11.34 -1.78
CA TYR A 64 4.42 -12.70 -1.79
C TYR A 64 5.38 -13.66 -1.07
N SER A 65 4.88 -14.80 -0.60
CA SER A 65 5.64 -15.78 0.19
C SER A 65 6.94 -16.22 -0.48
N GLY A 66 6.93 -16.50 -1.78
CA GLY A 66 8.12 -16.89 -2.55
C GLY A 66 9.16 -15.78 -2.78
N ALA A 67 8.90 -14.54 -2.34
CA ALA A 67 9.89 -13.47 -2.32
C ALA A 67 10.66 -13.40 -0.99
N ILE A 68 10.10 -13.97 0.08
CA ILE A 68 10.66 -13.93 1.44
C ILE A 68 11.57 -15.15 1.63
N GLU A 69 12.80 -14.90 2.07
CA GLU A 69 13.77 -15.92 2.44
C GLU A 69 13.69 -16.24 3.93
N THR A 70 13.59 -15.22 4.79
CA THR A 70 13.44 -15.38 6.24
C THR A 70 12.46 -14.38 6.84
N THR A 71 11.83 -14.77 7.94
CA THR A 71 10.99 -13.89 8.76
C THR A 71 11.48 -13.99 10.20
N SER A 72 11.78 -12.85 10.84
CA SER A 72 12.19 -12.80 12.25
C SER A 72 10.99 -12.70 13.18
N MET A 73 11.15 -13.06 14.45
CA MET A 73 10.18 -12.84 15.55
C MET A 73 8.77 -13.46 15.38
N SER A 74 8.49 -14.22 14.31
CA SER A 74 7.21 -14.91 14.06
C SER A 74 5.96 -14.00 14.18
N PRO A 75 5.83 -12.94 13.37
CA PRO A 75 4.71 -12.01 13.41
C PRO A 75 3.37 -12.70 13.12
N ALA A 76 2.31 -12.22 13.77
CA ALA A 76 0.94 -12.62 13.53
C ALA A 76 0.29 -11.81 12.39
N THR A 77 -0.85 -12.27 11.88
CA THR A 77 -1.65 -11.50 10.93
C THR A 77 -2.09 -10.18 11.56
N GLY A 78 -1.77 -9.06 10.90
CA GLY A 78 -2.03 -7.71 11.42
C GLY A 78 -0.79 -7.03 12.01
N ASP A 79 0.27 -7.77 12.32
CA ASP A 79 1.47 -7.17 12.91
C ASP A 79 2.23 -6.29 11.91
N PRO A 80 2.79 -5.16 12.37
CA PRO A 80 3.68 -4.35 11.56
C PRO A 80 5.02 -5.06 11.37
N VAL A 81 5.53 -5.04 10.13
CA VAL A 81 6.82 -5.62 9.78
C VAL A 81 7.62 -4.71 8.87
N ILE A 82 8.94 -4.77 8.99
CA ILE A 82 9.87 -4.11 8.08
C ILE A 82 10.30 -5.11 7.01
N VAL A 83 10.26 -4.71 5.74
CA VAL A 83 10.77 -5.49 4.62
C VAL A 83 12.20 -5.04 4.35
N VAL A 84 13.14 -5.98 4.37
CA VAL A 84 14.55 -5.74 4.08
C VAL A 84 15.00 -6.59 2.90
N ASP A 85 16.02 -6.16 2.18
CA ASP A 85 16.64 -6.98 1.14
C ASP A 85 17.57 -8.06 1.72
N HIS A 86 18.16 -8.86 0.84
CA HIS A 86 19.07 -9.95 1.21
C HIS A 86 20.36 -9.54 1.95
N VAL A 87 20.71 -8.24 2.00
CA VAL A 87 21.85 -7.72 2.78
C VAL A 87 21.38 -6.91 4.00
N GLY A 88 20.07 -6.88 4.26
CA GLY A 88 19.48 -6.19 5.42
C GLY A 88 19.13 -4.72 5.16
N ALA A 89 19.24 -4.22 3.93
CA ALA A 89 18.85 -2.85 3.62
C ALA A 89 17.33 -2.71 3.57
N VAL A 90 16.79 -1.69 4.25
CA VAL A 90 15.34 -1.45 4.30
C VAL A 90 14.75 -1.12 2.93
N VAL A 91 13.61 -1.74 2.63
CA VAL A 91 12.84 -1.53 1.41
C VAL A 91 11.55 -0.78 1.72
N ALA A 92 10.83 -1.22 2.74
CA ALA A 92 9.50 -0.73 3.09
C ALA A 92 9.09 -1.18 4.49
N TRP A 93 7.94 -0.69 4.97
CA TRP A 93 7.19 -1.34 6.04
C TRP A 93 5.75 -1.62 5.61
N GLY A 94 5.12 -2.57 6.28
CA GLY A 94 3.76 -2.97 5.99
C GLY A 94 3.16 -3.86 7.05
N VAL A 95 2.02 -4.46 6.72
CA VAL A 95 1.28 -5.34 7.62
C VAL A 95 1.44 -6.79 7.18
N TYR A 96 1.78 -7.66 8.11
CA TYR A 96 1.98 -9.09 7.88
C TYR A 96 0.67 -9.87 7.84
N ASN A 97 0.67 -10.98 7.11
CA ASN A 97 -0.41 -11.95 7.08
C ASN A 97 0.17 -13.38 7.09
N SER A 98 -0.06 -14.12 8.18
CA SER A 98 0.42 -15.50 8.35
C SER A 98 -0.28 -16.48 7.42
N ASP A 99 -1.51 -16.20 6.99
CA ASP A 99 -2.40 -17.18 6.36
C ASP A 99 -2.55 -16.96 4.85
N SER A 100 -1.91 -15.92 4.32
CA SER A 100 -1.97 -15.53 2.91
C SER A 100 -0.67 -15.83 2.15
N MET A 101 -0.78 -16.08 0.84
CA MET A 101 0.36 -16.04 -0.06
C MET A 101 0.93 -14.62 -0.20
N TYR A 102 0.12 -13.60 0.03
CA TYR A 102 0.52 -12.20 0.09
C TYR A 102 0.91 -11.85 1.53
N LYS A 103 2.15 -12.22 1.89
CA LYS A 103 2.67 -12.20 3.25
C LYS A 103 2.80 -10.80 3.84
N VAL A 104 3.17 -9.80 3.04
CA VAL A 104 3.22 -8.41 3.49
C VAL A 104 2.49 -7.52 2.50
N ARG A 105 1.57 -6.70 3.01
CA ARG A 105 1.05 -5.56 2.26
C ARG A 105 1.77 -4.31 2.71
N VAL A 106 2.61 -3.79 1.82
CA VAL A 106 3.42 -2.58 2.04
C VAL A 106 2.50 -1.37 2.09
N LEU A 107 2.68 -0.56 3.14
CA LEU A 107 1.93 0.67 3.37
C LEU A 107 2.74 1.91 2.94
N GLN A 108 4.02 1.93 3.28
CA GLN A 108 4.96 2.95 2.84
C GLN A 108 6.31 2.33 2.48
N MET A 109 6.90 2.86 1.43
CA MET A 109 8.30 2.57 1.09
C MET A 109 9.23 3.25 2.10
N ALA A 110 10.48 2.79 2.20
CA ALA A 110 11.45 3.35 3.14
C ALA A 110 11.67 4.87 2.99
N TRP A 111 11.51 5.40 1.77
CA TRP A 111 11.61 6.84 1.50
C TRP A 111 10.31 7.63 1.70
N GLU A 112 9.21 6.98 2.05
CA GLU A 112 7.90 7.60 2.26
C GLU A 112 7.52 7.73 3.73
N VAL A 113 8.26 7.08 4.64
CA VAL A 113 7.98 7.14 6.07
C VAL A 113 8.22 8.54 6.61
N ASP A 114 7.37 8.95 7.55
CA ASP A 114 7.55 10.20 8.25
C ASP A 114 8.51 10.01 9.43
N VAL A 115 9.55 10.83 9.47
CA VAL A 115 10.50 10.87 10.57
C VAL A 115 9.91 11.70 11.69
N VAL A 116 9.90 11.13 12.89
CA VAL A 116 9.43 11.79 14.11
C VAL A 116 10.54 11.84 15.14
N GLN A 117 10.48 12.81 16.04
CA GLN A 117 11.39 12.92 17.16
C GLN A 117 10.68 12.48 18.43
N ALA A 118 11.21 11.45 19.08
CA ALA A 118 10.72 10.98 20.36
C ALA A 118 11.07 11.97 21.49
N PRO A 119 10.34 11.96 22.62
CA PRO A 119 10.62 12.85 23.75
C PRO A 119 12.05 12.77 24.31
N ASN A 120 12.72 11.62 24.14
CA ASN A 120 14.11 11.40 24.53
C ASN A 120 15.15 11.94 23.51
N GLY A 121 14.70 12.69 22.50
CA GLY A 121 15.56 13.27 21.46
C GLY A 121 15.98 12.30 20.35
N LYS A 122 15.63 11.00 20.45
CA LYS A 122 15.91 10.04 19.38
C LYS A 122 14.95 10.23 18.21
N LYS A 123 15.46 10.10 16.99
CA LYS A 123 14.62 10.01 15.79
C LYS A 123 14.04 8.60 15.68
N GLY A 124 12.80 8.53 15.23
CA GLY A 124 12.10 7.30 14.88
C GLY A 124 11.25 7.52 13.64
N VAL A 125 10.50 6.50 13.27
CA VAL A 125 9.53 6.56 12.16
C VAL A 125 8.13 6.48 12.72
N PHE A 126 7.21 7.17 12.06
CA PHE A 126 5.78 7.07 12.35
C PHE A 126 5.15 6.00 11.44
N CYS A 127 5.15 4.75 11.90
CA CYS A 127 4.54 3.62 11.21
C CYS A 127 3.11 3.39 11.71
N ASP A 128 2.21 4.31 11.39
CA ASP A 128 0.81 4.28 11.82
C ASP A 128 -0.13 3.98 10.66
N VAL A 129 -0.88 2.88 10.76
CA VAL A 129 -1.75 2.41 9.67
C VAL A 129 -2.91 3.38 9.43
N ALA A 130 -3.51 3.93 10.49
CA ALA A 130 -4.64 4.84 10.39
C ALA A 130 -4.25 6.15 9.68
N ALA A 131 -3.08 6.69 9.99
CA ALA A 131 -2.52 7.87 9.33
C ALA A 131 -2.22 7.59 7.85
N VAL A 132 -1.66 6.42 7.51
CA VAL A 132 -1.48 6.02 6.11
C VAL A 132 -2.83 5.96 5.41
N VAL A 133 -3.82 5.25 5.97
CA VAL A 133 -5.18 5.13 5.42
C VAL A 133 -5.79 6.51 5.15
N SER A 134 -5.74 7.39 6.15
CA SER A 134 -6.26 8.76 6.05
C SER A 134 -5.59 9.53 4.90
N SER A 135 -4.26 9.53 4.83
CA SER A 135 -3.52 10.22 3.77
C SER A 135 -3.79 9.65 2.36
N ARG A 136 -3.94 8.33 2.22
CA ARG A 136 -4.19 7.69 0.92
C ARG A 136 -5.62 7.93 0.44
N ILE A 137 -6.60 7.89 1.33
CA ILE A 137 -8.00 8.21 0.97
C ILE A 137 -8.12 9.68 0.58
N ALA A 138 -7.46 10.59 1.31
CA ALA A 138 -7.40 12.00 0.94
C ALA A 138 -6.80 12.21 -0.46
N ALA A 139 -5.66 11.57 -0.75
CA ALA A 139 -5.03 11.63 -2.07
C ALA A 139 -5.92 11.04 -3.17
N ALA A 140 -6.58 9.91 -2.90
CA ALA A 140 -7.48 9.27 -3.85
C ALA A 140 -8.70 10.16 -4.16
N ALA A 141 -9.30 10.78 -3.14
CA ALA A 141 -10.42 11.71 -3.28
C ALA A 141 -10.03 12.94 -4.11
N ALA A 142 -8.91 13.58 -3.76
CA ALA A 142 -8.38 14.73 -4.48
C ALA A 142 -8.15 14.40 -5.96
N LEU A 143 -7.54 13.25 -6.26
CA LEU A 143 -7.31 12.82 -7.64
C LEU A 143 -8.61 12.71 -8.45
N ARG A 144 -9.71 12.22 -7.86
CA ARG A 144 -10.99 12.13 -8.58
C ARG A 144 -11.63 13.50 -8.80
N VAL A 145 -11.42 14.44 -7.89
CA VAL A 145 -11.84 15.83 -8.05
C VAL A 145 -11.04 16.50 -9.17
N ASP A 146 -9.71 16.37 -9.14
CA ASP A 146 -8.81 16.98 -10.12
C ASP A 146 -9.04 16.45 -11.55
N LEU A 147 -9.41 15.18 -11.68
CA LEU A 147 -9.79 14.56 -12.96
C LEU A 147 -11.22 14.89 -13.39
N GLY A 148 -11.99 15.65 -12.61
CA GLY A 148 -13.37 15.99 -12.90
C GLY A 148 -14.35 14.81 -12.76
N ILE A 149 -13.93 13.69 -12.17
CA ILE A 149 -14.77 12.49 -11.99
C ILE A 149 -15.77 12.72 -10.87
N ALA A 150 -15.31 13.30 -9.75
CA ALA A 150 -16.15 13.56 -8.58
C ALA A 150 -16.94 14.90 -8.65
N SER A 151 -16.83 15.60 -9.77
CA SER A 151 -17.51 16.89 -10.03
C SER A 151 -18.20 16.96 -11.40
N GLY A 152 -17.97 15.96 -12.28
CA GLY A 152 -18.41 15.97 -13.66
C GLY A 152 -19.74 15.27 -13.88
N GLY A 153 -20.84 15.88 -13.43
CA GLY A 153 -22.22 15.48 -13.74
C GLY A 153 -22.62 14.04 -13.36
N THR A 154 -21.72 13.29 -12.74
CA THR A 154 -21.90 11.93 -12.24
C THR A 154 -21.68 11.90 -10.75
N ASP A 155 -22.49 11.09 -10.08
CA ASP A 155 -22.45 10.80 -8.66
C ASP A 155 -22.12 9.33 -8.40
N VAL A 156 -21.68 8.60 -9.44
CA VAL A 156 -21.28 7.19 -9.35
C VAL A 156 -19.87 7.04 -9.90
N TYR A 157 -18.93 6.66 -9.03
CA TYR A 157 -17.53 6.53 -9.41
C TYR A 157 -16.72 5.68 -8.43
N ARG A 158 -15.57 5.19 -8.89
CA ARG A 158 -14.59 4.53 -8.02
C ARG A 158 -13.72 5.57 -7.31
N LEU A 159 -13.90 5.67 -6.00
CA LEU A 159 -13.10 6.53 -5.13
C LEU A 159 -11.73 5.91 -4.83
N VAL A 160 -11.67 4.62 -4.50
CA VAL A 160 -10.42 3.89 -4.19
C VAL A 160 -10.30 2.67 -5.09
N ASN A 161 -9.15 2.51 -5.73
CA ASN A 161 -8.82 1.47 -6.70
C ASN A 161 -7.65 0.60 -6.22
N SER A 162 -7.77 0.05 -5.00
CA SER A 162 -6.83 -0.91 -4.41
C SER A 162 -5.37 -0.46 -4.51
N GLU A 163 -4.50 -1.24 -5.14
CA GLU A 163 -3.07 -0.94 -5.32
C GLU A 163 -2.84 0.35 -6.13
N GLY A 164 -3.76 0.70 -7.03
CA GLY A 164 -3.69 1.94 -7.82
C GLY A 164 -3.73 3.20 -6.94
N ASP A 165 -4.40 3.12 -5.79
CA ASP A 165 -4.45 4.18 -4.77
C ASP A 165 -3.66 3.82 -3.52
N ARG A 166 -2.80 2.79 -3.63
CA ARG A 166 -1.88 2.37 -2.57
C ARG A 166 -2.59 1.91 -1.28
N LEU A 167 -3.80 1.38 -1.41
CA LEU A 167 -4.58 0.73 -0.36
C LEU A 167 -4.89 -0.70 -0.79
N SER A 168 -3.83 -1.51 -0.87
CA SER A 168 -3.88 -2.85 -1.44
C SER A 168 -4.94 -3.75 -0.79
N GLY A 169 -5.88 -4.21 -1.62
CA GLY A 169 -7.03 -5.02 -1.23
C GLY A 169 -8.29 -4.26 -0.84
N VAL A 170 -8.32 -2.92 -0.99
CA VAL A 170 -9.47 -2.06 -0.71
C VAL A 170 -9.96 -1.37 -1.99
N CYS A 171 -11.17 -1.68 -2.42
CA CYS A 171 -11.87 -0.95 -3.46
C CYS A 171 -13.06 -0.21 -2.86
N VAL A 172 -13.28 1.05 -3.23
CA VAL A 172 -14.42 1.84 -2.76
C VAL A 172 -15.11 2.48 -3.94
N ASP A 173 -16.37 2.12 -4.13
CA ASP A 173 -17.26 2.70 -5.15
C ASP A 173 -18.29 3.60 -4.46
N VAL A 174 -18.44 4.82 -4.95
CA VAL A 174 -19.37 5.83 -4.44
C VAL A 174 -20.63 5.83 -5.30
N TYR A 175 -21.78 6.00 -4.65
CA TYR A 175 -23.09 6.14 -5.25
C TYR A 175 -23.85 7.28 -4.60
N GLY A 176 -24.38 8.18 -5.41
CA GLY A 176 -25.17 9.31 -4.95
C GLY A 176 -24.32 10.47 -4.42
N GLY A 177 -24.99 11.53 -4.01
CA GLY A 177 -24.40 12.71 -3.40
C GLY A 177 -25.23 13.95 -3.66
N GLU A 178 -24.61 15.11 -3.50
CA GLU A 178 -25.28 16.41 -3.61
C GLU A 178 -26.02 16.60 -4.94
N SER A 179 -25.43 16.12 -6.05
CA SER A 179 -26.02 16.21 -7.38
C SER A 179 -27.31 15.38 -7.55
N SER A 180 -27.51 14.32 -6.77
CA SER A 180 -28.73 13.50 -6.78
C SER A 180 -29.71 13.82 -5.64
N GLY A 181 -29.38 14.78 -4.77
CA GLY A 181 -30.23 15.20 -3.65
C GLY A 181 -30.40 14.13 -2.56
N GLY A 182 -29.54 13.11 -2.54
CA GLY A 182 -29.56 12.00 -1.58
C GLY A 182 -28.22 11.86 -0.85
N PRO A 183 -28.12 10.92 0.13
CA PRO A 183 -26.87 10.67 0.84
C PRO A 183 -25.81 10.10 -0.10
N LYS A 184 -24.55 10.47 0.13
CA LYS A 184 -23.39 9.89 -0.53
C LYS A 184 -23.04 8.56 0.13
N VAL A 185 -23.35 7.45 -0.53
CA VAL A 185 -23.10 6.10 0.01
C VAL A 185 -21.87 5.50 -0.66
N ALA A 186 -20.95 4.96 0.14
CA ALA A 186 -19.82 4.20 -0.37
C ALA A 186 -20.03 2.70 -0.16
N VAL A 187 -19.69 1.89 -1.17
CA VAL A 187 -19.57 0.43 -1.06
C VAL A 187 -18.08 0.09 -1.03
N ALA A 188 -17.61 -0.39 0.13
CA ALA A 188 -16.22 -0.81 0.32
C ALA A 188 -16.11 -2.33 0.11
N SER A 189 -15.49 -2.75 -0.98
CA SER A 189 -15.15 -4.15 -1.24
C SER A 189 -13.74 -4.44 -0.75
N VAL A 190 -13.62 -5.31 0.26
CA VAL A 190 -12.36 -5.54 0.99
C VAL A 190 -11.96 -7.01 0.90
N SER A 191 -10.72 -7.23 0.48
CA SER A 191 -10.13 -8.55 0.22
C SER A 191 -8.86 -8.82 1.04
N ALA A 192 -8.49 -7.90 1.93
CA ALA A 192 -7.26 -7.95 2.69
C ALA A 192 -7.53 -7.87 4.19
N ALA A 193 -7.03 -8.84 4.96
CA ALA A 193 -7.28 -8.91 6.41
C ALA A 193 -6.86 -7.66 7.18
N TRP A 194 -5.74 -7.01 6.81
CA TRP A 194 -5.33 -5.76 7.46
C TRP A 194 -6.40 -4.67 7.35
N ALA A 195 -7.08 -4.57 6.21
CA ALA A 195 -8.11 -3.56 6.00
C ALA A 195 -9.38 -3.88 6.78
N ASP A 196 -9.69 -5.16 7.02
CA ASP A 196 -10.76 -5.55 7.94
C ASP A 196 -10.40 -5.18 9.39
N PHE A 197 -9.14 -5.33 9.82
CA PHE A 197 -8.70 -4.85 11.15
C PHE A 197 -8.75 -3.33 11.29
N HIS A 198 -8.54 -2.60 10.18
CA HIS A 198 -8.56 -1.14 10.13
C HIS A 198 -9.86 -0.59 9.51
N ARG A 199 -10.96 -1.33 9.64
CA ARG A 199 -12.27 -0.93 9.09
C ARG A 199 -12.68 0.45 9.57
N ASP A 200 -12.57 0.70 10.86
CA ASP A 200 -13.04 1.95 11.45
C ASP A 200 -12.19 3.14 11.02
N ASP A 201 -10.87 2.95 10.84
CA ASP A 201 -9.96 3.95 10.28
C ASP A 201 -10.34 4.30 8.83
N ILE A 202 -10.66 3.27 8.02
CA ILE A 202 -11.06 3.45 6.62
C ILE A 202 -12.42 4.17 6.53
N VAL A 203 -13.41 3.75 7.32
CA VAL A 203 -14.74 4.38 7.34
C VAL A 203 -14.64 5.84 7.78
N LYS A 204 -13.86 6.12 8.82
CA LYS A 204 -13.61 7.48 9.29
C LYS A 204 -12.98 8.34 8.19
N ALA A 205 -11.91 7.86 7.56
CA ALA A 205 -11.22 8.59 6.50
C ALA A 205 -12.09 8.83 5.26
N LEU A 206 -12.99 7.89 4.91
CA LEU A 206 -13.97 8.08 3.84
C LEU A 206 -14.95 9.21 4.14
N GLY A 207 -15.43 9.31 5.39
CA GLY A 207 -16.26 10.42 5.84
C GLY A 207 -15.50 11.75 5.79
N GLU A 208 -14.32 11.79 6.40
CA GLU A 208 -13.52 13.02 6.55
C GLU A 208 -13.05 13.61 5.21
N HIS A 209 -12.58 12.77 4.28
CA HIS A 209 -11.91 13.25 3.07
C HIS A 209 -12.73 13.14 1.79
N ALA A 210 -13.77 12.32 1.79
CA ALA A 210 -14.62 12.13 0.61
C ALA A 210 -16.09 12.51 0.84
N GLY A 211 -16.45 12.98 2.03
CA GLY A 211 -17.81 13.40 2.38
C GLY A 211 -18.81 12.26 2.28
N VAL A 212 -18.40 11.02 2.58
CA VAL A 212 -19.26 9.85 2.54
C VAL A 212 -20.13 9.82 3.80
N ASP A 213 -21.45 9.73 3.62
CA ASP A 213 -22.42 9.71 4.73
C ASP A 213 -22.62 8.31 5.31
N ALA A 214 -22.49 7.27 4.48
CA ALA A 214 -22.69 5.89 4.89
C ALA A 214 -21.78 4.93 4.11
N VAL A 215 -21.29 3.89 4.79
CA VAL A 215 -20.44 2.85 4.19
C VAL A 215 -21.10 1.48 4.28
N VAL A 216 -21.34 0.87 3.13
CA VAL A 216 -21.70 -0.54 3.00
C VAL A 216 -20.40 -1.36 2.91
N TRP A 217 -20.07 -2.06 3.99
CA TRP A 217 -18.86 -2.89 4.05
C TRP A 217 -19.10 -4.27 3.44
N ARG A 218 -18.29 -4.64 2.44
CA ARG A 218 -18.28 -5.94 1.76
C ARG A 218 -16.90 -6.58 1.95
N GLY A 219 -16.63 -7.03 3.16
CA GLY A 219 -15.39 -7.75 3.51
C GLY A 219 -15.46 -9.24 3.20
N GLY A 220 -14.30 -9.87 3.04
CA GLY A 220 -14.14 -11.31 2.95
C GLY A 220 -14.43 -11.95 4.30
N GLY A 221 -15.72 -12.15 4.61
CA GLY A 221 -16.13 -12.70 5.89
C GLY A 221 -15.48 -14.05 6.20
N LYS A 222 -14.50 -14.05 7.11
CA LYS A 222 -14.22 -15.12 8.05
C LYS A 222 -13.71 -14.52 9.36
N LYS A 223 -14.48 -14.75 10.43
CA LYS A 223 -14.02 -14.70 11.81
C LYS A 223 -13.01 -15.82 12.06
#